data_AF-A0A9D5UWS2-F1
#
_entry.id   AF-A0A9D5UWS2-F1
#
_cell.length_a   1.000
_cell.length_b   1.000
_cell.length_c   1.000
_cell.angle_alpha   90.00
_cell.angle_beta   90.00
_cell.angle_gamma   90.00
#
_symmetry.space_group_name_H-M   'P 1'
#
loop_
_entity.id
_entity.type
_entity.pdbx_description
1 polymer ?
#
loop_
_entity_poly.entity_id
_entity_poly.type
_entity_poly.pdbx_seq_one_letter_code
_entity_poly.pdbx_strand_id
1 'polypeptide(L)'
;MSIKQNMTNLPVMRQRQGRKAAPGLSVKRRELFLDGLARTGTVTDAARLAGVSRGGVYLVRSADPSFAERWEDALLQYVDSLEFEAFRRGVEGVEEPVFQGGQLVGHIRKYSDSLLLALLRAKRPEYRPTTQAQVAVVAPAPKERDPVRLARKIAFALAIAAKSEKGANVTS
;
A
#
# COMPACT_ATOMS: atom_id res chain seq x y z
N MET A 1 20.89 -67.68 1.03
CA MET A 1 19.50 -67.46 0.58
C MET A 1 18.78 -66.66 1.65
N SER A 2 18.05 -65.62 1.24
CA SER A 2 17.15 -64.77 2.05
C SER A 2 17.71 -63.43 2.56
N ILE A 3 17.62 -62.46 1.64
CA ILE A 3 17.58 -61.02 1.86
C ILE A 3 16.17 -60.66 2.35
N LYS A 4 16.04 -59.94 3.46
CA LYS A 4 14.88 -59.08 3.77
C LYS A 4 15.42 -57.81 4.44
N GLN A 5 15.66 -56.75 3.67
CA GLN A 5 14.71 -55.70 3.28
C GLN A 5 14.36 -54.75 4.44
N ASN A 6 14.59 -53.48 4.15
CA ASN A 6 14.71 -52.31 4.99
C ASN A 6 13.48 -51.43 4.72
N MET A 7 12.51 -51.35 5.63
CA MET A 7 11.35 -50.44 5.57
C MET A 7 10.87 -50.28 7.03
N THR A 8 10.89 -49.13 7.70
CA THR A 8 10.02 -47.99 7.39
C THR A 8 10.41 -46.84 8.33
N ASN A 9 11.22 -45.89 7.88
CA ASN A 9 11.31 -44.57 8.54
C ASN A 9 10.22 -43.69 7.93
N LEU A 10 9.04 -43.66 8.55
CA LEU A 10 8.07 -42.61 8.24
C LEU A 10 8.64 -41.26 8.70
N PRO A 11 8.55 -40.19 7.88
CA PRO A 11 8.86 -38.86 8.37
C PRO A 11 7.84 -38.52 9.46
N VAL A 12 8.30 -38.45 10.71
CA VAL A 12 7.53 -37.88 11.81
C VAL A 12 7.11 -36.49 11.35
N MET A 13 5.81 -36.31 11.08
CA MET A 13 5.24 -34.99 10.86
C MET A 13 5.57 -34.16 12.09
N ARG A 14 6.54 -33.25 11.94
CA ARG A 14 6.91 -32.29 12.98
C ARG A 14 5.64 -31.51 13.27
N GLN A 15 4.95 -31.86 14.36
CA GLN A 15 3.88 -31.04 14.92
C GLN A 15 4.42 -29.62 14.93
N ARG A 16 3.79 -28.72 14.17
CA ARG A 16 4.05 -27.29 14.26
C ARG A 16 3.61 -26.90 15.67
N GLN A 17 4.54 -27.03 16.63
CA GLN A 17 4.40 -26.53 17.98
C GLN A 17 3.85 -25.12 17.86
N GLY A 18 2.75 -24.87 18.59
CA GLY A 18 1.90 -23.70 18.42
C GLY A 18 2.73 -22.43 18.20
N ARG A 19 2.53 -21.79 17.05
CA ARG A 19 2.97 -20.40 16.90
C ARG A 19 2.22 -19.63 17.98
N LYS A 20 2.92 -19.26 19.06
CA LYS A 20 2.46 -18.23 20.00
C LYS A 20 1.86 -17.11 19.13
N ALA A 21 0.61 -16.73 19.40
CA ALA A 21 -0.01 -15.59 18.72
C ALA A 21 1.01 -14.46 18.74
N ALA A 22 1.45 -14.01 17.55
CA ALA A 22 2.47 -12.98 17.48
C ALA A 22 1.99 -11.81 18.34
N PRO A 23 2.81 -11.30 19.28
CA PRO A 23 2.42 -10.14 20.04
C PRO A 23 2.05 -9.04 19.03
N GLY A 24 0.90 -8.40 19.24
CA GLY A 24 0.45 -7.30 18.41
C GLY A 24 1.56 -6.28 18.20
N LEU A 25 1.49 -5.51 17.11
CA LEU A 25 2.58 -4.61 16.73
C LEU A 25 3.04 -3.75 17.91
N SER A 26 4.34 -3.77 18.22
CA SER A 26 4.89 -3.05 19.36
C SER A 26 4.64 -1.54 19.21
N VAL A 27 4.50 -0.84 20.34
CA VAL A 27 4.31 0.63 20.35
C VAL A 27 5.36 1.32 19.49
N LYS A 28 6.65 0.97 19.66
CA LYS A 28 7.72 1.57 18.86
C LYS A 28 7.54 1.38 17.34
N ARG A 29 7.07 0.21 16.90
CA ARG A 29 6.82 -0.04 15.47
C ARG A 29 5.56 0.66 14.96
N ARG A 30 4.55 0.86 15.81
CA ARG A 30 3.38 1.70 15.50
C ARG A 30 3.82 3.15 15.27
N GLU A 31 4.64 3.70 16.17
CA GLU A 31 5.21 5.07 16.03
C GLU A 31 6.01 5.22 14.74
N LEU A 32 6.97 4.32 14.49
CA LEU A 32 7.77 4.35 13.25
C LEU A 32 6.91 4.25 11.98
N PHE A 33 5.80 3.51 12.05
CA PHE A 33 4.86 3.41 10.95
C PHE A 33 4.14 4.75 10.72
N LEU A 34 3.63 5.38 11.78
CA LEU A 34 2.93 6.67 11.68
C LEU A 34 3.88 7.78 11.18
N ASP A 35 5.12 7.83 11.69
CA ASP A 35 6.15 8.75 11.20
C ASP A 35 6.46 8.53 9.72
N GLY A 36 6.59 7.26 9.30
CA GLY A 36 6.80 6.91 7.90
C GLY A 36 5.61 7.30 7.03
N LEU A 37 4.39 7.19 7.56
CA LEU A 37 3.17 7.55 6.85
C LEU A 37 3.06 9.07 6.68
N ALA A 38 3.36 9.85 7.73
CA ALA A 38 3.39 11.31 7.67
C ALA A 38 4.41 11.85 6.66
N ARG A 39 5.53 11.15 6.48
CA ARG A 39 6.59 11.56 5.53
C ARG A 39 6.30 11.20 4.08
N THR A 40 5.61 10.08 3.83
CA THR A 40 5.52 9.48 2.50
C THR A 40 4.10 9.40 1.93
N GLY A 41 3.09 9.55 2.77
CA GLY A 41 1.68 9.32 2.42
C GLY A 41 1.35 7.89 1.98
N THR A 42 2.34 6.98 2.01
CA THR A 42 2.27 5.69 1.34
C THR A 42 2.42 4.56 2.34
N VAL A 43 1.34 3.79 2.52
CA VAL A 43 1.29 2.67 3.49
C VAL A 43 2.39 1.63 3.24
N THR A 44 2.72 1.36 1.97
CA THR A 44 3.77 0.40 1.62
C THR A 44 5.15 0.87 2.08
N ASP A 45 5.47 2.15 1.89
CA ASP A 45 6.77 2.70 2.27
C ASP A 45 6.85 2.89 3.78
N ALA A 46 5.80 3.39 4.41
CA ALA A 46 5.66 3.46 5.87
C ALA A 46 5.86 2.10 6.54
N ALA A 47 5.25 1.04 5.98
CA ALA A 47 5.42 -0.33 6.48
C ALA A 47 6.85 -0.85 6.30
N ARG A 48 7.51 -0.53 5.17
CA ARG A 48 8.92 -0.86 4.93
C ARG A 48 9.82 -0.17 5.96
N LEU A 49 9.64 1.13 6.19
CA LEU A 49 10.41 1.93 7.14
C LEU A 49 10.26 1.42 8.58
N ALA A 50 9.05 1.01 8.97
CA ALA A 50 8.79 0.49 10.31
C ALA A 50 9.17 -1.00 10.50
N GLY A 51 9.54 -1.70 9.42
CA GLY A 51 9.86 -3.13 9.47
C GLY A 51 8.66 -4.00 9.81
N VAL A 52 7.49 -3.69 9.23
CA VAL A 52 6.21 -4.32 9.55
C VAL A 52 5.49 -4.79 8.28
N SER A 53 4.60 -5.77 8.42
CA SER A 53 3.72 -6.14 7.30
C SER A 53 2.52 -5.20 7.24
N ARG A 54 2.09 -4.84 6.02
CA ARG A 54 0.86 -4.03 5.81
C ARG A 54 -0.36 -4.69 6.46
N GLY A 55 -0.48 -6.01 6.35
CA GLY A 55 -1.60 -6.76 6.94
C GLY A 55 -1.64 -6.65 8.48
N GLY A 56 -0.49 -6.74 9.15
CA GLY A 56 -0.41 -6.58 10.60
C GLY A 56 -0.78 -5.17 11.05
N VAL A 57 -0.38 -4.16 10.27
CA VAL A 57 -0.69 -2.76 10.52
C VAL A 57 -2.19 -2.44 10.34
N TYR A 58 -2.82 -2.96 9.29
CA TYR A 58 -4.28 -2.82 9.11
C TYR A 58 -5.07 -3.53 10.21
N LEU A 59 -4.59 -4.70 10.68
CA LEU A 59 -5.22 -5.39 11.81
C LEU A 59 -5.21 -4.52 13.06
N VAL A 60 -4.07 -3.88 13.37
CA VAL A 60 -3.97 -2.93 14.49
C VAL A 60 -4.92 -1.76 14.30
N ARG A 61 -4.95 -1.15 13.11
CA ARG A 61 -5.90 -0.06 12.79
C ARG A 61 -7.36 -0.46 13.00
N SER A 62 -7.74 -1.69 12.65
CA SER A 62 -9.11 -2.16 12.85
C SER A 62 -9.48 -2.44 14.31
N ALA A 63 -8.48 -2.72 15.16
CA ALA A 63 -8.68 -3.10 16.55
C ALA A 63 -8.48 -1.93 17.54
N ASP A 64 -7.83 -0.85 17.11
CA ASP A 64 -7.41 0.27 17.95
C ASP A 64 -7.85 1.61 17.30
N PRO A 65 -8.99 2.18 17.73
CA PRO A 65 -9.50 3.45 17.22
C PRO A 65 -8.54 4.62 17.38
N SER A 66 -7.77 4.67 18.48
CA SER A 66 -6.79 5.73 18.70
C SER A 66 -5.64 5.66 17.69
N PHE A 67 -5.19 4.44 17.37
CA PHE A 67 -4.22 4.26 16.29
C PHE A 67 -4.80 4.64 14.92
N ALA A 68 -6.10 4.42 14.69
CA ALA A 68 -6.77 4.82 13.47
C ALA A 68 -6.90 6.35 13.34
N GLU A 69 -7.17 7.08 14.42
CA GLU A 69 -7.18 8.55 14.40
C GLU A 69 -5.79 9.11 14.08
N ARG A 70 -4.76 8.62 14.78
CA ARG A 70 -3.37 9.05 14.56
C ARG A 70 -2.87 8.72 13.15
N TRP A 71 -3.43 7.69 12.52
CA TRP A 71 -3.18 7.39 11.12
C TRP A 71 -3.70 8.49 10.19
N GLU A 72 -4.93 8.95 10.42
CA GLU A 72 -5.50 10.06 9.64
C GLU A 72 -4.71 11.34 9.89
N ASP A 73 -4.31 11.62 11.13
CA ASP A 73 -3.44 12.75 11.45
C ASP A 73 -2.11 12.70 10.69
N ALA A 74 -1.50 11.51 10.60
CA ALA A 74 -0.29 11.32 9.82
C ALA A 74 -0.53 11.61 8.32
N LEU A 75 -1.67 11.17 7.76
CA LEU A 75 -2.01 11.50 6.37
C LEU A 75 -2.25 13.00 6.17
N LEU A 76 -2.85 13.69 7.14
CA LEU A 76 -3.00 15.15 7.10
C LEU A 76 -1.64 15.85 7.11
N GLN A 77 -0.70 15.43 7.96
CA GLN A 77 0.66 15.97 7.96
C GLN A 77 1.36 15.79 6.60
N TYR A 78 1.13 14.65 5.93
CA TYR A 78 1.64 14.46 4.58
C TYR A 78 1.00 15.44 3.58
N VAL A 79 -0.31 15.67 3.67
CA VAL A 79 -1.01 16.66 2.84
C VAL A 79 -0.46 18.08 3.09
N ASP A 80 -0.24 18.45 4.35
CA ASP A 80 0.36 19.75 4.70
C ASP A 80 1.73 19.92 4.05
N SER A 81 2.54 18.85 4.02
CA SER A 81 3.85 18.87 3.34
C SER A 81 3.73 19.08 1.82
N LEU A 82 2.69 18.52 1.20
CA LEU A 82 2.39 18.74 -0.23
C LEU A 82 1.90 20.18 -0.47
N GLU A 83 1.06 20.73 0.41
CA GLU A 83 0.62 22.12 0.32
C GLU A 83 1.82 23.09 0.42
N PHE A 84 2.74 22.82 1.36
CA PHE A 84 3.96 23.62 1.52
C PHE A 84 4.84 23.56 0.28
N GLU A 85 5.08 22.37 -0.27
CA GLU A 85 5.92 22.23 -1.47
C GLU A 85 5.25 22.85 -2.72
N ALA A 86 3.92 22.75 -2.83
CA ALA A 86 3.17 23.43 -3.86
C ALA A 86 3.29 24.96 -3.74
N PHE A 87 3.23 25.51 -2.51
CA PHE A 87 3.44 26.93 -2.25
C PHE A 87 4.86 27.36 -2.64
N ARG A 88 5.88 26.64 -2.19
CA ARG A 88 7.28 26.92 -2.51
C ARG A 88 7.52 26.96 -4.02
N ARG A 89 6.98 26.00 -4.78
CA ARG A 89 7.17 25.97 -6.25
C ARG A 89 6.25 26.92 -7.02
N GLY A 90 5.03 27.12 -6.55
CA GLY A 90 4.00 27.90 -7.23
C GLY A 90 4.12 29.41 -6.96
N VAL A 91 4.42 29.79 -5.72
CA VAL A 91 4.43 31.19 -5.24
C VAL A 91 5.85 31.72 -5.09
N GLU A 92 6.74 30.98 -4.45
CA GLU A 92 8.13 31.43 -4.23
C GLU A 92 9.00 31.17 -5.47
N GLY A 93 8.76 30.06 -6.17
CA GLY A 93 9.55 29.60 -7.30
C GLY A 93 10.79 28.79 -6.91
N VAL A 94 11.46 28.21 -7.89
CA VAL A 94 12.70 27.44 -7.73
C VAL A 94 13.79 28.06 -8.59
N GLU A 95 15.00 28.21 -8.04
CA GLU A 95 16.15 28.66 -8.82
C GLU A 95 16.68 27.52 -9.69
N GLU A 96 16.76 27.78 -10.98
CA GLU A 96 17.33 26.87 -11.97
C GLU A 96 18.63 27.47 -12.52
N PRO A 97 19.75 26.73 -12.45
CA PRO A 97 21.01 27.21 -12.98
C PRO A 97 20.95 27.30 -14.51
N VAL A 98 21.50 28.39 -15.06
CA VAL A 98 21.62 28.62 -16.50
C VAL A 98 23.06 28.38 -16.92
N PHE A 99 23.26 27.52 -17.91
CA PHE A 99 24.57 27.22 -18.47
C PHE A 99 24.69 27.72 -19.91
N GLN A 100 25.82 28.33 -20.24
CA GLN A 100 26.17 28.70 -21.61
C GLN A 100 27.61 28.23 -21.87
N GLY A 101 27.80 27.44 -22.94
CA GLY A 101 29.12 26.85 -23.24
C GLY A 101 29.67 25.93 -22.13
N GLY A 102 28.80 25.31 -21.32
CA GLY A 102 29.20 24.47 -20.18
C GLY A 102 29.59 25.24 -18.92
N GLN A 103 29.57 26.58 -18.94
CA GLN A 103 29.82 27.41 -17.76
C GLN A 103 28.50 27.89 -17.15
N LEU A 104 28.42 27.88 -15.81
CA LEU A 104 27.31 28.48 -15.08
C LEU A 104 27.35 29.99 -15.25
N VAL A 105 26.31 30.56 -15.87
CA VAL A 105 26.22 31.99 -16.18
C VAL A 105 25.18 32.73 -15.33
N GLY A 106 24.37 32.01 -14.55
CA GLY A 106 23.40 32.62 -13.64
C GLY A 106 22.33 31.64 -13.16
N HIS A 107 21.28 32.19 -12.55
CA HIS A 107 20.09 31.45 -12.14
C HIS A 107 18.83 32.16 -12.63
N ILE A 108 17.86 31.39 -13.08
CA ILE A 108 16.51 31.88 -13.36
C ILE A 108 15.57 31.29 -12.33
N ARG A 109 14.69 32.12 -11.78
CA ARG A 109 13.62 31.63 -10.90
C ARG A 109 12.43 31.17 -11.75
N LYS A 110 12.12 29.87 -11.68
CA LYS A 110 10.96 29.27 -12.33
C LYS A 110 9.82 29.05 -11.36
N TYR A 111 8.64 29.48 -11.78
CA TYR A 111 7.39 29.28 -11.06
C TYR A 111 6.57 28.16 -11.70
N SER A 112 5.65 27.59 -10.94
CA SER A 112 4.69 26.60 -11.45
C SER A 112 3.27 27.16 -11.45
N ASP A 113 2.83 27.67 -12.60
CA ASP A 113 1.49 28.26 -12.77
C ASP A 113 0.37 27.26 -12.49
N SER A 114 0.59 25.97 -12.80
CA SER A 114 -0.36 24.91 -12.51
C SER A 114 -0.53 24.68 -11.01
N LEU A 115 0.56 24.73 -10.22
CA LEU A 115 0.49 24.64 -8.76
C LEU A 115 -0.08 25.92 -8.15
N LEU A 116 0.27 27.10 -8.67
CA LEU A 116 -0.33 28.37 -8.25
C LEU A 116 -1.85 28.36 -8.43
N LEU A 117 -2.32 27.90 -9.59
CA LEU A 117 -3.74 27.76 -9.88
C LEU A 117 -4.41 26.68 -9.00
N ALA A 118 -3.72 25.58 -8.70
CA ALA A 118 -4.22 24.55 -7.80
C ALA A 118 -4.44 25.09 -6.37
N LEU A 119 -3.48 25.87 -5.84
CA LEU A 119 -3.59 26.54 -4.55
C LEU A 119 -4.78 27.52 -4.53
N LEU A 120 -4.93 28.32 -5.60
CA LEU A 120 -6.05 29.26 -5.71
C LEU A 120 -7.40 28.54 -5.68
N ARG A 121 -7.54 27.45 -6.43
CA ARG A 121 -8.75 26.59 -6.46
C ARG A 121 -9.05 25.91 -5.12
N ALA A 122 -8.02 25.56 -4.37
CA ALA A 122 -8.17 24.96 -3.06
C ALA A 122 -8.80 25.96 -2.07
N LYS A 123 -8.30 27.20 -2.05
CA LYS A 123 -8.74 28.23 -1.10
C LYS A 123 -9.98 29.02 -1.54
N ARG A 124 -10.27 29.07 -2.85
CA ARG A 124 -11.35 29.90 -3.44
C ARG A 124 -12.21 29.06 -4.41
N PRO A 125 -13.43 28.66 -3.99
CA PRO A 125 -14.32 27.83 -4.81
C PRO A 125 -14.66 28.41 -6.18
N GLU A 126 -14.70 29.72 -6.32
CA GLU A 126 -15.01 30.43 -7.56
C GLU A 126 -14.00 30.19 -8.71
N TYR A 127 -12.77 29.75 -8.39
CA TYR A 127 -11.76 29.40 -9.40
C TYR A 127 -11.80 27.92 -9.80
N ARG A 128 -12.65 27.11 -9.14
CA ARG A 128 -12.83 25.70 -9.49
C ARG A 128 -13.54 25.62 -10.85
N PRO A 129 -13.11 24.73 -11.74
CA PRO A 129 -13.78 24.58 -13.03
C PRO A 129 -15.24 24.18 -12.81
N THR A 130 -16.17 24.98 -13.34
CA THR A 130 -17.59 24.66 -13.38
C THR A 130 -17.78 23.43 -14.25
N THR A 131 -17.84 22.26 -13.64
CA THR A 131 -18.10 21.03 -14.37
C THR A 131 -19.61 20.91 -14.53
N GLN A 132 -20.15 21.10 -15.73
CA GLN A 132 -21.46 20.54 -16.07
C GLN A 132 -21.28 19.02 -16.20
N ALA A 133 -21.18 18.32 -15.06
CA ALA A 133 -21.12 16.87 -15.02
C ALA A 133 -22.54 16.30 -14.94
N GLN A 134 -23.01 15.67 -16.03
CA GLN A 134 -24.04 14.64 -15.91
C GLN A 134 -23.40 13.46 -15.18
N VAL A 135 -23.58 13.38 -13.86
CA VAL A 135 -23.11 12.24 -13.08
C VAL A 135 -24.09 11.09 -13.33
N ALA A 136 -23.78 10.24 -14.31
CA ALA A 136 -24.28 8.87 -14.27
C ALA A 136 -23.65 8.22 -13.03
N VAL A 137 -24.47 8.03 -11.99
CA VAL A 137 -24.06 7.33 -10.77
C VAL A 137 -23.77 5.87 -11.14
N VAL A 138 -22.52 5.59 -11.54
CA VAL A 138 -22.00 4.22 -11.51
C VAL A 138 -21.60 3.99 -10.07
N ALA A 139 -22.50 3.38 -9.31
CA ALA A 139 -22.18 2.89 -7.98
C ALA A 139 -20.93 2.00 -8.08
N PRO A 140 -19.92 2.17 -7.20
CA PRO A 140 -18.80 1.25 -7.18
C PRO A 140 -19.35 -0.16 -6.93
N ALA A 141 -18.99 -1.11 -7.80
CA ALA A 141 -19.39 -2.50 -7.64
C ALA A 141 -19.10 -2.94 -6.19
N PRO A 142 -20.08 -3.56 -5.49
CA PRO A 142 -19.88 -3.96 -4.10
C PRO A 142 -18.67 -4.89 -4.04
N LYS A 143 -17.66 -4.52 -3.24
CA LYS A 143 -16.56 -5.44 -2.90
C LYS A 143 -17.21 -6.63 -2.20
N GLU A 144 -17.32 -7.76 -2.89
CA GLU A 144 -18.07 -8.92 -2.40
C GLU A 144 -17.41 -9.44 -1.10
N ARG A 145 -18.14 -9.31 0.02
CA ARG A 145 -17.69 -9.66 1.38
C ARG A 145 -18.18 -11.03 1.84
N ASP A 146 -18.85 -11.81 0.97
CA ASP A 146 -19.42 -13.10 1.33
C ASP A 146 -18.32 -14.19 1.36
N PRO A 147 -17.91 -14.66 2.56
CA PRO A 147 -16.84 -15.64 2.70
C PRO A 147 -17.22 -17.00 2.09
N VAL A 148 -18.52 -17.30 1.96
CA VAL A 148 -19.01 -18.59 1.44
C VAL A 148 -18.81 -18.67 -0.08
N ARG A 149 -18.98 -17.56 -0.80
CA ARG A 149 -18.72 -17.50 -2.25
C ARG A 149 -17.24 -17.53 -2.59
N LEU A 150 -16.40 -16.90 -1.76
CA LEU A 150 -14.95 -16.97 -1.91
C LEU A 150 -14.42 -18.40 -1.71
N ALA A 151 -14.94 -19.10 -0.69
CA ALA A 151 -14.62 -20.50 -0.44
C ALA A 151 -15.04 -21.41 -1.61
N ARG A 152 -16.21 -21.18 -2.22
CA ARG A 152 -16.66 -21.94 -3.40
C ARG A 152 -15.78 -21.72 -4.63
N LYS A 153 -15.32 -20.48 -4.89
CA LYS A 153 -14.39 -20.19 -5.99
C LYS A 153 -13.03 -20.83 -5.80
N ILE A 154 -12.49 -20.79 -4.57
CA ILE A 154 -11.22 -21.44 -4.24
C ILE A 154 -11.35 -22.95 -4.36
N ALA A 155 -12.43 -23.55 -3.86
CA ALA A 155 -12.69 -24.98 -3.99
C ALA A 155 -12.82 -25.41 -5.47
N PHE A 156 -13.47 -24.59 -6.31
CA PHE A 156 -13.59 -24.85 -7.75
C PHE A 156 -12.23 -24.79 -8.47
N ALA A 157 -11.40 -23.79 -8.16
CA ALA A 157 -10.05 -23.66 -8.74
C ALA A 157 -9.14 -24.83 -8.32
N LEU A 158 -9.23 -25.28 -7.06
CA LEU A 158 -8.51 -26.46 -6.58
C LEU A 158 -9.00 -27.77 -7.20
N ALA A 159 -10.30 -27.90 -7.47
CA ALA A 159 -10.86 -29.07 -8.14
C ALA A 159 -10.43 -29.17 -9.61
N ILE A 160 -10.25 -28.04 -10.30
CA ILE A 160 -9.69 -28.00 -11.65
C ILE A 160 -8.22 -28.42 -11.63
N ALA A 161 -7.42 -27.93 -10.66
CA ALA A 161 -6.02 -28.31 -10.51
C ALA A 161 -5.85 -29.81 -10.19
N ALA A 162 -6.71 -30.38 -9.33
CA ALA A 162 -6.67 -31.80 -8.98
C ALA A 162 -7.07 -32.74 -10.15
N LYS A 163 -7.80 -32.23 -11.15
CA LYS A 163 -8.17 -33.00 -12.35
C LYS A 163 -7.04 -33.05 -13.40
N SER A 164 -6.02 -32.19 -13.28
CA SER A 164 -4.88 -32.15 -14.19
C SER A 164 -3.78 -33.17 -13.88
N GLU A 165 -3.71 -33.74 -12.66
CA GLU A 165 -2.64 -34.66 -12.28
C GLU A 165 -2.93 -36.14 -12.60
N LYS A 166 -4.18 -36.51 -12.92
CA LYS A 166 -4.56 -37.90 -13.22
C LYS A 166 -4.44 -38.31 -14.70
N GLY A 167 -3.97 -37.42 -15.58
CA GLY A 167 -3.85 -37.68 -17.02
C GLY A 167 -2.47 -38.10 -17.53
N ALA A 168 -1.42 -38.13 -16.68
CA ALA A 168 -0.03 -38.23 -17.15
C ALA A 168 0.67 -39.58 -16.88
N ASN A 169 -0.04 -40.67 -16.55
CA ASN A 169 0.61 -41.96 -16.31
C ASN A 169 -0.16 -43.16 -16.88
N VAL A 170 -0.34 -43.20 -18.21
CA VAL A 170 -0.61 -44.43 -18.98
C VAL A 170 -0.01 -44.29 -20.39
N THR A 171 1.29 -44.56 -20.53
CA THR A 171 1.88 -45.04 -21.79
C THR A 171 3.18 -45.78 -21.51
N SER A 172 3.09 -47.11 -21.42
CA SER A 172 4.04 -48.05 -22.02
C SER A 172 3.47 -49.46 -22.00
#